data_AF-A0A2R6MWV2-F1
#
_entry.id   AF-A0A2R6MWV2-F1
#
_cell.length_a   1.000
_cell.length_b   1.000
_cell.length_c   1.000
_cell.angle_alpha   90.00
_cell.angle_beta   90.00
_cell.angle_gamma   90.00
#
_symmetry.space_group_name_H-M   'P 1'
#
loop_
_entity.id
_entity.type
_entity.pdbx_description
1 polymer ?
#
loop_
_entity_poly.entity_id
_entity_poly.type
_entity_poly.pdbx_seq_one_letter_code
_entity_poly.pdbx_strand_id
1 'polypeptide(L)'
;MAFIGSDLPKNDGFYRPFETVTPEGSMVNPVEAVTLRVTGEVPTPPLCDEADATEEATERGTQAVYFGAQGTHETDVYWRPALPVGTTVEGPVLLEGTGSTAIVPPDATATVTDDGSILVELTSSAAE
;
A
#
# COMPACT_ATOMS: atom_id res chain seq x y z
N MET A 1 -25.39 18.85 -63.99
CA MET A 1 -24.55 18.53 -62.80
C MET A 1 -24.59 19.75 -61.90
N ALA A 2 -25.48 19.75 -60.90
CA ALA A 2 -25.63 20.87 -59.98
C ALA A 2 -24.66 20.67 -58.82
N PHE A 3 -23.76 21.62 -58.60
CA PHE A 3 -22.95 21.66 -57.37
C PHE A 3 -23.86 22.09 -56.22
N ILE A 4 -23.82 21.33 -55.11
CA ILE A 4 -24.60 21.61 -53.89
C ILE A 4 -24.23 23.01 -53.36
N GLY A 5 -25.25 23.86 -53.23
CA GLY A 5 -25.16 25.33 -53.23
C GLY A 5 -24.88 26.01 -51.89
N SER A 6 -24.49 27.28 -52.00
CA SER A 6 -24.09 28.22 -50.94
C SER A 6 -25.19 28.66 -49.96
N ASP A 7 -26.42 28.18 -50.14
CA ASP A 7 -27.63 28.63 -49.43
C ASP A 7 -28.30 27.53 -48.59
N LEU A 8 -27.57 26.43 -48.37
CA LEU A 8 -28.04 25.31 -47.56
C LEU A 8 -27.64 25.50 -46.10
N PRO A 9 -28.54 25.27 -45.13
CA PRO A 9 -28.24 25.42 -43.71
C PRO A 9 -27.13 24.43 -43.33
N LYS A 10 -25.94 24.95 -43.02
CA LYS A 10 -24.74 24.17 -42.64
C LYS A 10 -24.79 23.71 -41.19
N ASN A 11 -25.89 23.06 -40.80
CA ASN A 11 -26.04 22.47 -39.46
C ASN A 11 -26.11 20.95 -39.56
N ASP A 12 -25.83 20.26 -38.46
CA ASP A 12 -25.79 18.79 -38.41
C ASP A 12 -27.11 18.13 -38.84
N GLY A 13 -28.24 18.84 -38.71
CA GLY A 13 -29.55 18.36 -39.13
C GLY A 13 -29.71 18.22 -40.64
N PHE A 14 -29.04 19.07 -41.44
CA PHE A 14 -29.10 19.02 -42.91
C PHE A 14 -28.32 17.85 -43.50
N TYR A 15 -27.25 17.41 -42.83
CA TYR A 15 -26.38 16.31 -43.27
C TYR A 15 -26.82 14.91 -42.78
N ARG A 16 -27.88 14.83 -41.96
CA ARG A 16 -28.43 13.57 -41.41
C ARG A 16 -28.80 12.45 -42.40
N PRO A 17 -29.21 12.67 -43.66
CA PRO A 17 -29.62 11.56 -44.52
C PRO A 17 -28.45 10.72 -45.03
N PHE A 18 -27.20 11.10 -44.76
CA PHE A 18 -26.02 10.36 -45.19
C PHE A 18 -25.23 9.83 -44.00
N GLU A 19 -24.97 8.52 -44.00
CA GLU A 19 -24.04 7.88 -43.09
C GLU A 19 -22.65 7.89 -43.74
N THR A 20 -21.70 8.55 -43.10
CA THR A 20 -20.32 8.58 -43.59
C THR A 20 -19.57 7.37 -43.07
N VAL A 21 -19.32 6.39 -43.94
CA VAL A 21 -18.47 5.24 -43.65
C VAL A 21 -17.07 5.53 -44.17
N THR A 22 -16.18 5.95 -43.27
CA THR A 22 -14.79 6.26 -43.61
C THR A 22 -13.86 5.13 -43.14
N PRO A 23 -13.05 4.53 -44.03
CA PRO A 23 -12.06 3.54 -43.63
C PRO A 23 -11.07 4.11 -42.60
N GLU A 24 -10.79 3.33 -41.55
CA GLU A 24 -9.74 3.64 -40.58
C GLU A 24 -8.37 3.78 -41.29
N GLY A 25 -7.58 4.77 -40.86
CA GLY A 25 -6.28 5.09 -41.45
C GLY A 25 -6.37 5.95 -42.72
N SER A 26 -7.55 6.38 -43.15
CA SER A 26 -7.70 7.33 -44.26
C SER A 26 -7.39 8.76 -43.85
N MET A 27 -7.20 9.67 -44.81
CA MET A 27 -6.90 11.09 -44.53
C MET A 27 -7.95 11.79 -43.66
N VAL A 28 -9.18 11.29 -43.61
CA VAL A 28 -10.30 11.85 -42.84
C VAL A 28 -10.70 10.99 -41.64
N ASN A 29 -10.00 9.88 -41.39
CA ASN A 29 -10.10 9.04 -40.18
C ASN A 29 -8.72 8.44 -39.83
N PRO A 30 -7.72 9.27 -39.47
CA PRO A 30 -6.38 8.79 -39.17
C PRO A 30 -6.34 8.04 -37.84
N VAL A 31 -5.48 7.03 -37.76
CA VAL A 31 -5.20 6.34 -36.49
C VAL A 31 -4.02 7.03 -35.82
N GLU A 32 -4.20 7.47 -34.58
CA GLU A 32 -3.15 8.10 -33.78
C GLU A 32 -2.67 7.16 -32.66
N ALA A 33 -1.38 6.84 -32.66
CA ALA A 33 -0.73 6.21 -31.52
C ALA A 33 -0.37 7.31 -30.50
N VAL A 34 -1.22 7.48 -29.48
CA VAL A 34 -1.08 8.58 -28.50
C VAL A 34 0.04 8.34 -27.48
N THR A 35 0.28 7.08 -27.11
CA THR A 35 1.28 6.70 -26.11
C THR A 35 1.84 5.33 -26.43
N LEU A 36 3.18 5.22 -26.46
CA LEU A 36 3.88 3.94 -26.38
C LEU A 36 4.51 3.83 -25.00
N ARG A 37 4.10 2.81 -24.22
CA ARG A 37 4.72 2.50 -22.93
C ARG A 37 5.52 1.21 -23.05
N VAL A 38 6.77 1.27 -22.62
CA VAL A 38 7.66 0.11 -22.55
C VAL A 38 8.08 -0.09 -21.10
N THR A 39 8.07 -1.34 -20.64
CA THR A 39 8.61 -1.75 -19.33
C THR A 39 9.76 -2.71 -19.57
N GLY A 40 10.84 -2.54 -18.82
CA GLY A 40 11.96 -3.48 -18.75
C GLY A 40 12.21 -3.85 -17.30
N GLU A 41 12.45 -5.14 -17.06
CA GLU A 41 12.76 -5.68 -15.74
C GLU A 41 14.16 -6.30 -15.76
N VAL A 42 14.92 -6.10 -14.69
CA VAL A 42 16.23 -6.72 -14.48
C VAL A 42 16.21 -7.36 -13.09
N PRO A 43 16.69 -8.60 -12.93
CA PRO A 43 16.78 -9.23 -11.62
C PRO A 43 17.72 -8.44 -10.69
N THR A 44 17.24 -8.14 -9.49
CA THR A 44 18.04 -7.55 -8.41
C THR A 44 18.29 -8.64 -7.36
N PRO A 45 19.47 -8.67 -6.70
CA PRO A 45 19.70 -9.58 -5.57
C PRO A 45 18.62 -9.40 -4.50
N PRO A 46 18.19 -10.48 -3.82
CA PRO A 46 17.28 -10.36 -2.69
C PRO A 46 17.95 -9.54 -1.57
N LEU A 47 17.16 -8.72 -0.89
CA LEU A 47 17.58 -8.11 0.37
C LEU A 47 17.52 -9.19 1.44
N CYS A 48 18.67 -9.53 2.01
CA CYS A 48 18.79 -10.43 3.15
C CYS A 48 19.53 -9.66 4.23
N ASP A 49 18.79 -9.05 5.15
CA ASP A 49 19.37 -8.48 6.36
C ASP A 49 19.42 -9.58 7.41
N GLU A 50 20.60 -9.90 7.93
CA GLU A 50 20.71 -10.76 9.11
C GLU A 50 20.33 -9.94 10.33
N ALA A 51 19.25 -10.36 11.00
CA ALA A 51 18.74 -9.68 12.18
C ALA A 51 19.46 -10.20 13.43
N ASP A 52 20.49 -9.48 13.87
CA ASP A 52 21.13 -9.70 15.15
C ASP A 52 20.57 -8.76 16.21
N ALA A 53 20.23 -9.32 17.38
CA ALA A 53 19.87 -8.51 18.53
C ALA A 53 21.09 -7.75 19.06
N THR A 54 20.90 -6.50 19.43
CA THR A 54 21.94 -5.70 20.09
C THR A 54 22.14 -6.18 21.53
N GLU A 55 23.36 -6.01 22.07
CA GLU A 55 23.69 -6.36 23.47
C GLU A 55 23.10 -5.38 24.51
N GLU A 56 22.09 -4.60 24.13
CA GLU A 56 21.43 -3.64 25.03
C GLU A 56 20.37 -4.30 25.90
N ALA A 57 19.94 -3.60 26.95
CA ALA A 57 18.83 -4.06 27.77
C ALA A 57 17.55 -4.10 26.95
N THR A 58 16.97 -5.30 26.82
CA THR A 58 15.68 -5.52 26.16
C THR A 58 14.55 -4.79 26.89
N GLU A 59 14.54 -4.78 28.21
CA GLU A 59 13.49 -4.12 29.01
C GLU A 59 13.89 -2.68 29.37
N ARG A 60 12.99 -1.72 29.08
CA ARG A 60 13.21 -0.29 29.34
C ARG A 60 12.27 0.29 30.40
N GLY A 61 11.35 -0.51 30.92
CA GLY A 61 10.40 -0.14 31.97
C GLY A 61 8.96 -0.31 31.53
N THR A 62 8.06 0.45 32.16
CA THR A 62 6.61 0.34 31.96
C THR A 62 6.00 1.73 31.81
N GLN A 63 4.95 1.85 31.00
CA GLN A 63 4.19 3.09 30.80
C GLN A 63 2.68 2.82 30.80
N ALA A 64 1.91 3.72 31.41
CA ALA A 64 0.45 3.69 31.32
C ALA A 64 -0.02 4.10 29.91
N VAL A 65 -0.67 3.19 29.20
CA VAL A 65 -1.16 3.39 27.82
C VAL A 65 -2.67 3.16 27.75
N TYR A 66 -3.39 4.02 27.04
CA TYR A 66 -4.84 3.93 26.88
C TYR A 66 -5.23 3.19 25.59
N PHE A 67 -5.97 2.09 25.72
CA PHE A 67 -6.45 1.20 24.64
C PHE A 67 -7.97 1.31 24.42
N GLY A 68 -8.50 2.54 24.37
CA GLY A 68 -9.89 2.78 24.00
C GLY A 68 -10.89 2.12 24.96
N ALA A 69 -11.75 1.24 24.44
CA ALA A 69 -12.78 0.55 25.21
C ALA A 69 -12.22 -0.33 26.34
N GLN A 70 -10.97 -0.80 26.20
CA GLN A 70 -10.31 -1.63 27.22
C GLN A 70 -9.73 -0.79 28.37
N GLY A 71 -9.64 0.53 28.21
CA GLY A 71 -9.17 1.44 29.26
C GLY A 71 -7.65 1.63 29.26
N THR A 72 -7.11 2.08 30.39
CA THR A 72 -5.66 2.28 30.57
C THR A 72 -5.02 1.03 31.14
N HIS A 73 -3.91 0.59 30.54
CA HIS A 73 -3.12 -0.56 30.95
C HIS A 73 -1.68 -0.13 31.25
N GLU A 74 -1.09 -0.69 32.31
CA GLU A 74 0.36 -0.70 32.47
C GLU A 74 0.94 -1.56 31.34
N THR A 75 1.85 -0.99 30.55
CA THR A 75 2.36 -1.57 29.30
C THR A 75 3.87 -1.58 29.35
N ASP A 76 4.47 -2.75 29.20
CA ASP A 76 5.92 -2.88 29.21
C ASP A 76 6.53 -2.25 27.95
N VAL A 77 7.71 -1.68 28.10
CA VAL A 77 8.46 -1.01 27.04
C VAL A 77 9.71 -1.81 26.77
N TYR A 78 9.80 -2.40 25.58
CA TYR A 78 10.97 -3.13 25.15
C TYR A 78 11.76 -2.37 24.09
N TRP A 79 13.08 -2.47 24.18
CA TRP A 79 13.99 -2.04 23.14
C TRP A 79 14.01 -3.07 22.02
N ARG A 80 13.33 -2.75 20.92
CA ARG A 80 13.16 -3.61 19.75
C ARG A 80 14.49 -4.14 19.19
N PRO A 81 15.56 -3.33 19.03
CA PRO A 81 16.84 -3.84 18.53
C PRO A 81 17.49 -4.91 19.42
N ALA A 82 17.13 -4.99 20.71
CA ALA A 82 17.66 -5.99 21.63
C ALA A 82 16.74 -7.23 21.79
N LEU A 83 15.71 -7.37 20.95
CA LEU A 83 14.87 -8.58 20.91
C LEU A 83 15.46 -9.60 19.91
N PRO A 84 15.84 -10.81 20.35
CA PRO A 84 16.30 -11.86 19.45
C PRO A 84 15.23 -12.30 18.45
N VAL A 85 15.67 -12.75 17.28
CA VAL A 85 14.83 -13.47 16.31
C VAL A 85 14.12 -14.65 16.98
N GLY A 86 12.85 -14.85 16.65
CA GLY A 86 11.97 -15.86 17.23
C GLY A 86 11.37 -15.47 18.58
N THR A 87 11.77 -14.33 19.18
CA THR A 87 11.17 -13.86 20.43
C THR A 87 9.70 -13.53 20.20
N THR A 88 8.85 -14.06 21.09
CA THR A 88 7.41 -13.80 21.10
C THR A 88 7.05 -13.02 22.36
N VAL A 89 6.26 -11.96 22.22
CA VAL A 89 5.77 -11.13 23.33
C VAL A 89 4.25 -11.00 23.24
N GLU A 90 3.58 -11.24 24.36
CA GLU A 90 2.14 -11.05 24.49
C GLU A 90 1.85 -9.60 24.89
N GLY A 91 0.91 -8.94 24.22
CA GLY A 91 0.52 -7.59 24.54
C GLY A 91 -0.25 -7.47 25.87
N PRO A 92 -0.32 -6.26 26.46
CA PRO A 92 0.12 -4.99 25.89
C PRO A 92 1.64 -4.74 26.05
N VAL A 93 2.32 -4.39 24.95
CA VAL A 93 3.75 -4.04 24.93
C VAL A 93 4.02 -2.90 23.95
N LEU A 94 4.91 -1.96 24.31
CA LEU A 94 5.51 -0.98 23.42
C LEU A 94 6.89 -1.46 22.96
N LEU A 95 7.14 -1.47 21.65
CA LEU A 95 8.41 -1.85 21.05
C LEU A 95 9.08 -0.60 20.49
N GLU A 96 10.03 -0.03 21.24
CA GLU A 96 10.78 1.15 20.83
C GLU A 96 12.00 0.78 19.99
N GLY A 97 12.24 1.52 18.91
CA GLY A 97 13.44 1.45 18.12
C GLY A 97 13.92 2.83 17.69
N THR A 98 15.12 2.89 17.12
CA THR A 98 15.81 4.16 16.80
C THR A 98 15.03 5.09 15.87
N GLY A 99 14.13 4.57 15.03
CA GLY A 99 13.34 5.37 14.09
C GLY A 99 11.83 5.09 14.10
N SER A 100 11.34 4.26 15.02
CA SER A 100 9.94 3.86 15.06
C SER A 100 9.61 3.21 16.41
N THR A 101 8.37 3.38 16.85
CA THR A 101 7.79 2.66 17.98
C THR A 101 6.55 1.90 17.49
N ALA A 102 6.50 0.60 17.76
CA ALA A 102 5.33 -0.23 17.48
C ALA A 102 4.57 -0.53 18.77
N ILE A 103 3.24 -0.70 18.66
CA ILE A 103 2.37 -1.04 19.78
C ILE A 103 1.80 -2.42 19.54
N VAL A 104 1.97 -3.32 20.50
CA VAL A 104 1.28 -4.60 20.58
C VAL A 104 0.11 -4.40 21.54
N PRO A 105 -1.14 -4.31 21.06
CA PRO A 105 -2.29 -4.06 21.93
C PRO A 105 -2.58 -5.28 22.83
N PRO A 106 -3.46 -5.15 23.83
CA PRO A 106 -4.01 -6.32 24.49
C PRO A 106 -4.71 -7.21 23.47
N ASP A 107 -4.75 -8.51 23.74
CA ASP A 107 -5.26 -9.54 22.83
C ASP A 107 -4.48 -9.65 21.51
N ALA A 108 -3.20 -9.27 21.50
CA ALA A 108 -2.32 -9.48 20.36
C ALA A 108 -0.98 -10.07 20.81
N THR A 109 -0.33 -10.75 19.87
CA THR A 109 0.99 -11.33 20.07
C THR A 109 1.93 -10.80 19.00
N ALA A 110 3.14 -10.41 19.38
CA ALA A 110 4.16 -10.00 18.44
C ALA A 110 5.33 -10.98 18.42
N THR A 111 5.82 -11.30 17.23
CA THR A 111 6.95 -12.21 17.01
C THR A 111 8.01 -11.52 16.16
N VAL A 112 9.28 -11.62 16.58
CA VAL A 112 10.42 -11.20 15.74
C VAL A 112 10.68 -12.30 14.71
N THR A 113 10.50 -11.99 13.43
CA THR A 113 10.72 -12.94 12.33
C THR A 113 12.19 -13.08 11.98
N ASP A 114 12.53 -14.06 11.15
CA ASP A 114 13.92 -14.37 10.76
C ASP A 114 14.65 -13.21 10.08
N ASP A 115 13.91 -12.34 9.39
CA ASP A 115 14.40 -11.11 8.76
C ASP A 115 14.41 -9.88 9.69
N GLY A 116 14.10 -10.07 10.98
CA GLY A 116 14.06 -9.00 12.00
C GLY A 116 12.83 -8.11 11.95
N SER A 117 11.86 -8.43 11.10
CA SER A 117 10.55 -7.79 11.10
C SER A 117 9.75 -8.16 12.35
N ILE A 118 8.77 -7.32 12.71
CA ILE A 118 7.84 -7.61 13.80
C ILE A 118 6.50 -8.00 13.20
N LEU A 119 6.13 -9.28 13.33
CA LEU A 119 4.81 -9.78 12.98
C LEU A 119 3.89 -9.60 14.19
N VAL A 120 2.85 -8.78 14.06
CA VAL A 120 1.81 -8.62 15.09
C VAL A 120 0.55 -9.34 14.66
N GLU A 121 0.16 -10.36 15.42
CA GLU A 121 -1.05 -11.13 15.21
C GLU A 121 -2.12 -10.66 16.21
N LEU A 122 -3.22 -10.16 15.66
CA LEU A 122 -4.37 -9.78 16.47
C LEU A 122 -5.18 -11.03 16.76
N THR A 123 -5.39 -11.35 18.04
CA THR A 123 -6.36 -12.35 18.43
C THR A 123 -7.73 -11.74 18.21
N SER A 124 -8.50 -12.32 17.30
CA SER A 124 -9.89 -11.93 17.04
C SER A 124 -10.69 -12.06 18.33
N SER A 125 -10.91 -10.96 19.04
CA SER A 125 -12.06 -10.84 19.93
C SER A 125 -13.31 -10.77 19.05
N ALA A 126 -14.13 -11.82 19.08
CA ALA A 126 -15.46 -11.76 18.47
C ALA A 126 -16.25 -10.67 19.19
N ALA A 127 -16.44 -9.53 18.52
CA ALA A 127 -17.26 -8.45 19.04
C ALA A 127 -18.72 -8.93 19.16
N GLU A 128 -19.25 -8.97 20.38
CA GLU A 128 -20.69 -8.98 20.69
C GLU A 128 -21.32 -7.60 20.43
#